data_AF-A0A090VYM1-F1
#
_entry.id   AF-A0A090VYM1-F1
#
_cell.length_a   1.000
_cell.length_b   1.000
_cell.length_c   1.000
_cell.angle_alpha   90.00
_cell.angle_beta   90.00
_cell.angle_gamma   90.00
#
_symmetry.space_group_name_H-M   'P 1'
#
loop_
_entity.id
_entity.type
_entity.pdbx_description
1 polymer ?
#
loop_
_entity_poly.entity_id
_entity_poly.type
_entity_poly.pdbx_seq_one_letter_code
_entity_poly.pdbx_strand_id
1 'polypeptide(L)'
;MLAFLFLSPFIKVNGNQFLMFNILERRFNIFGFPFWPQDFHLFVISMLIGVVFITLFTVAFGRIFCGWICPQTIFMEMVFRRIEYWIEGDRNKQRKLARQKWDAEKIRKKGLKLIIFLFISFLIANVFLAYLIGSDKLIRYITDGPFEHLGTLVPLLIFTGVFYFVFAWFREQVCIIACPYGRLQGVLLDTKSIVVAYDHKRGEGENGRKKFRKNEDREALGHGDCIDCLQCVHVCPTGIDIRNGTQLECVNCTACIDECDHIMESINLPKGLIRYASEENIEKKAPFRLTARMKGYIAVLSIMIGLLIGMLFLRNDVEANVLRLPGQLYEHKENNIISNVFTYKLVNKTSNDIEDVSLKLMSHKGELRLVSTSDEFTVLAKALQKARYLLR
;
A
#
# COMPACT_ATOMS: atom_id res chain seq x y z
N MET A 1 -11.86 3.75 -2.24
CA MET A 1 -10.61 3.05 -1.83
C MET A 1 -10.83 2.01 -0.74
N LEU A 2 -11.52 2.32 0.37
CA LEU A 2 -11.84 1.34 1.42
C LEU A 2 -12.44 0.04 0.87
N ALA A 3 -13.48 0.15 0.03
CA ALA A 3 -14.09 -1.03 -0.60
C ALA A 3 -13.07 -1.89 -1.37
N PHE A 4 -12.11 -1.28 -2.05
CA PHE A 4 -11.05 -2.01 -2.76
C PHE A 4 -10.12 -2.77 -1.79
N LEU A 5 -9.72 -2.17 -0.66
CA LEU A 5 -8.90 -2.84 0.36
C LEU A 5 -9.64 -4.02 1.00
N PHE A 6 -10.96 -3.90 1.21
CA PHE A 6 -11.76 -5.00 1.77
C PHE A 6 -12.06 -6.10 0.75
N LEU A 7 -12.33 -5.75 -0.51
CA LEU A 7 -12.79 -6.70 -1.52
C LEU A 7 -11.66 -7.38 -2.28
N SER A 8 -10.52 -6.72 -2.50
CA SER A 8 -9.44 -7.27 -3.32
C SER A 8 -8.89 -8.64 -2.88
N PRO A 9 -8.80 -9.04 -1.59
CA PRO A 9 -8.37 -10.40 -1.26
C PRO A 9 -9.44 -11.46 -1.56
N PHE A 10 -10.71 -11.07 -1.74
CA PHE A 10 -11.81 -12.01 -2.04
C PHE A 10 -12.12 -12.10 -3.54
N ILE A 11 -11.68 -11.12 -4.33
CA ILE A 11 -11.81 -11.16 -5.78
C ILE A 11 -10.80 -12.16 -6.35
N LYS A 12 -11.30 -13.12 -7.13
CA LYS A 12 -10.49 -14.09 -7.85
C LYS A 12 -10.52 -13.82 -9.35
N VAL A 13 -9.35 -13.88 -9.98
CA VAL A 13 -9.17 -13.80 -11.42
C VAL A 13 -8.42 -15.06 -11.84
N ASN A 14 -8.99 -15.85 -12.77
CA ASN A 14 -8.41 -17.13 -13.25
C ASN A 14 -8.05 -18.12 -12.12
N GLY A 15 -8.92 -18.21 -11.10
CA GLY A 15 -8.72 -19.07 -9.93
C GLY A 15 -7.63 -18.60 -8.96
N ASN A 16 -6.96 -17.47 -9.22
CA ASN A 16 -6.00 -16.84 -8.31
C ASN A 16 -6.63 -15.65 -7.59
N GLN A 17 -6.27 -15.46 -6.34
CA GLN A 17 -6.58 -14.25 -5.61
C GLN A 17 -5.92 -13.02 -6.27
N PHE A 18 -6.65 -11.92 -6.37
CA PHE A 18 -6.19 -10.70 -7.06
C PHE A 18 -4.88 -10.15 -6.47
N LEU A 19 -4.77 -10.15 -5.14
CA LEU A 19 -3.54 -9.79 -4.42
C LEU A 19 -3.32 -10.80 -3.28
N MET A 20 -2.23 -11.55 -3.34
CA MET A 20 -1.81 -12.51 -2.32
C MET A 20 -0.30 -12.42 -2.13
N PHE A 21 0.12 -12.27 -0.87
CA PHE A 21 1.52 -12.15 -0.47
C PHE A 21 1.87 -13.24 0.54
N ASN A 22 1.78 -14.50 0.10
CA ASN A 22 2.05 -15.64 0.98
C ASN A 22 3.56 -15.91 1.04
N ILE A 23 4.19 -15.29 2.04
CA ILE A 23 5.62 -15.43 2.32
C ILE A 23 5.95 -16.84 2.83
N LEU A 24 5.05 -17.47 3.60
CA LEU A 24 5.28 -18.79 4.18
C LEU A 24 5.40 -19.87 3.09
N GLU A 25 4.50 -19.86 2.11
CA GLU A 25 4.46 -20.83 1.02
C GLU A 25 5.22 -20.36 -0.23
N ARG A 26 5.83 -19.16 -0.18
CA ARG A 26 6.54 -18.51 -1.29
C ARG A 26 5.68 -18.42 -2.56
N ARG A 27 4.38 -18.17 -2.39
CA ARG A 27 3.40 -18.01 -3.48
C ARG A 27 2.90 -16.57 -3.47
N PHE A 28 3.21 -15.85 -4.54
CA PHE A 28 2.79 -14.46 -4.70
C PHE A 28 1.84 -14.36 -5.89
N ASN A 29 0.64 -13.85 -5.67
CA ASN A 29 -0.27 -13.52 -6.77
C ASN A 29 -0.42 -12.00 -6.82
N ILE A 30 -0.07 -11.39 -7.95
CA ILE A 30 -0.19 -9.96 -8.16
C ILE A 30 -1.06 -9.74 -9.40
N PHE A 31 -2.15 -8.99 -9.24
CA PHE A 31 -3.18 -8.79 -10.27
C PHE A 31 -3.75 -10.10 -10.84
N GLY A 32 -3.82 -11.15 -10.02
CA GLY A 32 -4.28 -12.48 -10.44
C GLY A 32 -3.25 -13.34 -11.19
N PHE A 33 -2.03 -12.85 -11.43
CA PHE A 33 -0.95 -13.63 -12.02
C PHE A 33 -0.11 -14.33 -10.95
N PRO A 34 0.13 -15.65 -11.06
CA PRO A 34 0.97 -16.38 -10.12
C PRO A 34 2.46 -16.16 -10.44
N PHE A 35 3.20 -15.64 -9.47
CA PHE A 35 4.64 -15.46 -9.51
C PHE A 35 5.33 -16.56 -8.73
N TRP A 36 6.20 -17.30 -9.44
CA TRP A 36 7.04 -18.34 -8.87
C TRP A 36 8.39 -17.76 -8.42
N PRO A 37 9.12 -18.41 -7.48
CA PRO A 37 10.44 -17.97 -7.07
C PRO A 37 11.47 -17.83 -8.21
N GLN A 38 11.31 -18.58 -9.30
CA GLN A 38 12.13 -18.46 -10.52
C GLN A 38 11.89 -17.14 -11.26
N ASP A 39 10.66 -16.62 -11.18
CA ASP A 39 10.25 -15.34 -11.77
C ASP A 39 10.48 -14.17 -10.79
N PHE A 40 11.30 -14.37 -9.76
CA PHE A 40 11.60 -13.35 -8.76
C PHE A 40 12.17 -12.07 -9.38
N HIS A 41 12.88 -12.17 -10.51
CA HIS A 41 13.34 -11.00 -11.26
C HIS A 41 12.18 -10.12 -11.75
N LEU A 42 11.07 -10.70 -12.22
CA LEU A 42 9.86 -9.94 -12.61
C LEU A 42 9.24 -9.24 -11.41
N PHE A 43 9.20 -9.93 -10.26
CA PHE A 43 8.72 -9.35 -9.00
C PHE A 43 9.59 -8.16 -8.57
N VAL A 44 10.91 -8.28 -8.62
CA VAL A 44 11.85 -7.20 -8.26
C VAL A 44 11.68 -5.99 -9.19
N ILE A 45 11.59 -6.21 -10.51
CA ILE A 45 11.38 -5.12 -11.46
C ILE A 45 10.02 -4.44 -11.21
N SER A 46 8.95 -5.22 -10.97
CA SER A 46 7.64 -4.68 -10.62
C SER A 46 7.68 -3.86 -9.32
N MET A 47 8.42 -4.32 -8.30
CA MET A 47 8.61 -3.59 -7.05
C MET A 47 9.36 -2.27 -7.29
N LEU A 48 10.44 -2.29 -8.07
CA LEU A 48 11.18 -1.08 -8.42
C LEU A 48 10.33 -0.09 -9.21
N ILE A 49 9.50 -0.57 -10.16
CA ILE A 49 8.52 0.26 -10.87
C ILE A 49 7.57 0.91 -9.87
N GLY A 50 7.05 0.16 -8.90
CA GLY A 50 6.22 0.69 -7.83
C GLY A 50 6.91 1.80 -7.02
N VAL A 51 8.16 1.60 -6.63
CA VAL A 51 8.94 2.61 -5.89
C VAL A 51 9.19 3.86 -6.73
N VAL A 52 9.60 3.73 -7.99
CA VAL A 52 9.85 4.86 -8.89
C VAL A 52 8.55 5.59 -9.21
N PHE A 53 7.45 4.86 -9.40
CA PHE A 53 6.12 5.44 -9.60
C PHE A 53 5.68 6.28 -8.40
N ILE A 54 5.80 5.72 -7.19
CA ILE A 54 5.47 6.45 -5.95
C ILE A 54 6.38 7.67 -5.78
N THR A 55 7.66 7.55 -6.15
CA THR A 55 8.62 8.67 -6.11
C THR A 55 8.23 9.78 -7.09
N LEU A 56 7.92 9.43 -8.34
CA LEU A 56 7.43 10.37 -9.35
C LEU A 56 6.15 11.06 -8.88
N PHE A 57 5.20 10.29 -8.37
CA PHE A 57 3.94 10.81 -7.83
C PHE A 57 4.19 11.77 -6.67
N THR A 58 5.14 11.45 -5.77
CA THR A 58 5.52 12.31 -4.65
C THR A 58 6.16 13.62 -5.12
N VAL A 59 7.04 13.58 -6.11
CA VAL A 59 7.69 14.79 -6.63
C VAL A 59 6.66 15.70 -7.31
N ALA A 60 5.66 15.12 -7.97
CA ALA A 60 4.60 15.86 -8.66
C ALA A 60 3.56 16.45 -7.68
N PHE A 61 3.00 15.59 -6.82
CA PHE A 61 1.78 15.83 -6.03
C PHE A 61 2.05 15.85 -4.53
N GLY A 62 3.33 15.91 -4.15
CA GLY A 62 3.76 15.95 -2.76
C GLY A 62 3.22 14.80 -1.94
N ARG A 63 2.53 15.14 -0.85
CA ARG A 63 2.03 14.17 0.13
C ARG A 63 0.57 13.77 -0.08
N ILE A 64 0.00 13.98 -1.28
CA ILE A 64 -1.39 13.57 -1.59
C ILE A 64 -1.61 12.07 -1.31
N PHE A 65 -0.61 11.23 -1.55
CA PHE A 65 -0.68 9.80 -1.21
C PHE A 65 -0.94 9.58 0.29
N CYS A 66 -0.23 10.30 1.17
CA CYS A 66 -0.35 10.17 2.62
C CYS A 66 -1.73 10.62 3.14
N GLY A 67 -2.37 11.59 2.49
CA GLY A 67 -3.71 12.06 2.86
C GLY A 67 -4.83 11.16 2.37
N TRP A 68 -4.75 10.72 1.11
CA TRP A 68 -5.91 10.17 0.39
C TRP A 68 -5.79 8.70 -0.04
N ILE A 69 -4.58 8.14 -0.01
CA ILE A 69 -4.32 6.76 -0.46
C ILE A 69 -3.76 5.90 0.69
N CYS A 70 -3.10 6.50 1.67
CA CYS A 70 -2.51 5.78 2.79
C CYS A 70 -3.61 5.07 3.61
N PRO A 71 -3.55 3.73 3.75
CA PRO A 71 -4.53 2.99 4.54
C PRO A 71 -4.62 3.51 5.99
N GLN A 72 -3.49 3.86 6.60
CA GLN A 72 -3.44 4.39 7.96
C GLN A 72 -4.31 5.63 8.13
N THR A 73 -4.14 6.63 7.27
CA THR A 73 -4.89 7.89 7.33
C THR A 73 -6.36 7.66 7.02
N ILE A 74 -6.68 6.84 6.01
CA ILE A 74 -8.07 6.61 5.62
C ILE A 74 -8.85 5.88 6.72
N PHE A 75 -8.27 4.85 7.33
CA PHE A 75 -8.93 4.18 8.46
C PHE A 75 -9.11 5.14 9.63
N MET A 76 -8.09 5.92 9.98
CA MET A 76 -8.19 6.89 11.06
C MET A 76 -9.25 7.96 10.80
N GLU A 77 -9.22 8.63 9.66
CA GLU A 77 -10.08 9.77 9.34
C GLU A 77 -11.51 9.34 9.02
N MET A 78 -11.68 8.38 8.11
CA MET A 78 -12.99 8.02 7.56
C MET A 78 -13.76 7.06 8.47
N VAL A 79 -13.06 6.24 9.27
CA VAL A 79 -13.69 5.20 10.10
C VAL A 79 -13.59 5.56 11.58
N PHE A 80 -12.40 5.51 12.18
CA PHE A 80 -12.25 5.62 13.64
C PHE A 80 -12.67 6.99 14.18
N ARG A 81 -12.27 8.08 13.52
CA ARG A 81 -12.61 9.43 13.96
C ARG A 81 -14.08 9.76 13.76
N ARG A 82 -14.68 9.33 12.64
CA ARG A 82 -16.12 9.51 12.39
C ARG A 82 -16.97 8.80 13.46
N ILE A 83 -16.58 7.59 13.84
CA ILE A 83 -17.21 6.83 14.92
C ILE A 83 -17.01 7.52 16.27
N GLU A 84 -15.81 8.03 16.54
CA GLU A 84 -15.53 8.75 17.78
C GLU A 84 -16.39 10.04 17.90
N TYR A 85 -16.52 10.82 16.83
CA TYR A 85 -17.43 11.97 16.81
C TYR A 85 -18.89 11.57 16.99
N TRP A 86 -19.32 10.43 16.45
CA TRP A 86 -20.69 9.95 16.62
C TRP A 86 -21.00 9.53 18.06
N ILE A 87 -20.03 8.92 18.77
CA ILE A 87 -20.21 8.42 20.14
C ILE A 87 -19.96 9.52 21.19
N GLU A 88 -18.83 10.23 21.09
CA GLU A 88 -18.38 11.20 22.10
C GLU A 88 -18.75 12.65 21.75
N GLY A 89 -19.11 12.94 20.50
CA GLY A 89 -19.41 14.28 20.00
C GLY A 89 -18.16 15.09 19.67
N ASP A 90 -18.36 16.40 19.42
CA ASP A 90 -17.29 17.34 19.07
C ASP A 90 -16.23 17.49 20.17
N ARG A 91 -15.11 18.14 19.83
CA ARG A 91 -13.97 18.39 20.73
C ARG A 91 -14.36 18.92 22.11
N ASN A 92 -15.35 19.82 22.17
CA ASN A 92 -15.83 20.39 23.45
C ASN A 92 -16.56 19.34 24.30
N LYS A 93 -17.39 18.50 23.68
CA LYS A 93 -18.09 17.39 24.35
C LYS A 93 -17.09 16.34 24.83
N GLN A 94 -16.10 15.99 24.01
CA GLN A 94 -15.02 15.07 24.38
C GLN A 94 -14.21 15.57 25.58
N ARG A 95 -13.81 16.85 25.58
CA ARG A 95 -13.10 17.48 26.72
C ARG A 95 -13.94 17.47 27.99
N LYS A 96 -15.23 17.79 27.88
CA LYS A 96 -16.17 17.74 29.02
C LYS A 96 -16.30 16.31 29.56
N LEU A 97 -16.51 15.34 28.69
CA LEU A 97 -16.62 13.91 29.03
C LEU A 97 -15.34 13.36 29.68
N ALA A 98 -14.16 13.80 29.22
CA ALA A 98 -12.88 13.41 29.80
C ALA A 98 -12.75 13.90 31.26
N ARG A 99 -13.16 15.15 31.53
CA ARG A 99 -13.11 15.80 32.86
C ARG A 99 -14.24 15.38 33.80
N GLN A 100 -15.34 14.85 33.29
CA GLN A 100 -16.47 14.36 34.09
C GLN A 100 -16.05 13.16 34.95
N LYS A 101 -16.66 13.01 36.13
CA LYS A 101 -16.51 11.79 36.98
C LYS A 101 -16.99 10.55 36.22
N TRP A 102 -16.58 9.37 36.68
CA TRP A 102 -17.04 8.09 36.12
C TRP A 102 -18.52 7.88 36.44
N ASP A 103 -19.36 8.34 35.53
CA ASP A 103 -20.81 8.21 35.59
C ASP A 103 -21.29 7.21 34.53
N ALA A 104 -22.54 6.75 34.62
CA ALA A 104 -23.13 5.75 33.71
C ALA A 104 -23.02 6.18 32.23
N GLU A 105 -23.18 7.47 31.94
CA GLU A 105 -23.00 8.02 30.60
C GLU A 105 -21.56 7.84 30.08
N LYS A 106 -20.56 8.13 30.93
CA LYS A 106 -19.14 8.04 30.57
C LYS A 106 -18.74 6.58 30.34
N ILE A 107 -19.19 5.68 31.21
CA ILE A 107 -18.93 4.24 31.08
C ILE A 107 -19.55 3.71 29.78
N ARG A 108 -20.80 4.07 29.49
CA ARG A 108 -21.47 3.64 28.25
C ARG A 108 -20.76 4.17 27.00
N LYS A 109 -20.42 5.45 26.95
CA LYS A 109 -19.75 6.05 25.78
C LYS A 109 -18.35 5.49 25.57
N LYS A 110 -17.54 5.39 26.62
CA LYS A 110 -16.18 4.84 26.53
C LYS A 110 -16.18 3.34 26.26
N GLY A 111 -17.10 2.59 26.87
CA GLY A 111 -17.28 1.16 26.64
C GLY A 111 -17.74 0.86 25.21
N LEU A 112 -18.74 1.61 24.70
CA LEU A 112 -19.19 1.47 23.31
C LEU A 112 -18.06 1.79 22.32
N LYS A 113 -17.28 2.84 22.58
CA LYS A 113 -16.11 3.16 21.77
C LYS A 113 -15.09 2.01 21.76
N LEU A 114 -14.75 1.48 22.94
CA LEU A 114 -13.82 0.36 23.09
C LEU A 114 -14.27 -0.86 22.28
N ILE A 115 -15.54 -1.27 22.44
CA ILE A 115 -16.11 -2.45 21.77
C ILE A 115 -16.11 -2.25 20.25
N ILE A 116 -16.56 -1.10 19.76
CA ILE A 116 -16.62 -0.82 18.32
C ILE A 116 -15.21 -0.76 17.73
N PHE A 117 -14.26 -0.11 18.43
CA PHE A 117 -12.88 -0.02 17.95
C PHE A 117 -12.24 -1.41 17.89
N LEU A 118 -12.43 -2.24 18.92
CA LEU A 118 -11.93 -3.60 18.96
C LEU A 118 -12.54 -4.46 17.83
N PHE A 119 -13.85 -4.34 17.60
CA PHE A 119 -14.55 -5.05 16.54
C PHE A 119 -14.04 -4.67 15.14
N ILE A 120 -13.84 -3.38 14.88
CA ILE A 120 -13.31 -2.90 13.60
C ILE A 120 -11.85 -3.31 13.41
N SER A 121 -11.02 -3.19 14.45
CA SER A 121 -9.63 -3.67 14.41
C SER A 121 -9.56 -5.17 14.15
N PHE A 122 -10.48 -5.96 14.71
CA PHE A 122 -10.59 -7.40 14.43
C PHE A 122 -10.96 -7.66 12.97
N LEU A 123 -11.91 -6.92 12.41
CA LEU A 123 -12.29 -7.04 10.99
C LEU A 123 -11.11 -6.69 10.07
N ILE A 124 -10.39 -5.61 10.35
CA ILE A 124 -9.19 -5.22 9.60
C ILE A 124 -8.11 -6.31 9.69
N ALA A 125 -7.86 -6.85 10.88
CA ALA A 125 -6.89 -7.93 11.07
C ALA A 125 -7.23 -9.18 10.24
N ASN A 126 -8.51 -9.57 10.17
CA ASN A 126 -8.97 -10.69 9.33
C ASN A 126 -8.69 -10.43 7.83
N VAL A 127 -8.97 -9.23 7.35
CA VAL A 127 -8.72 -8.87 5.95
C VAL A 127 -7.23 -8.88 5.64
N PHE A 128 -6.39 -8.33 6.52
CA PHE A 128 -4.93 -8.40 6.39
C PHE A 128 -4.42 -9.85 6.41
N LEU A 129 -5.02 -10.71 7.23
CA LEU A 129 -4.71 -12.13 7.23
C LEU A 129 -5.10 -12.79 5.90
N ALA A 130 -6.22 -12.40 5.28
CA ALA A 130 -6.61 -12.89 3.95
C ALA A 130 -5.58 -12.58 2.86
N TYR A 131 -4.86 -11.46 2.95
CA TYR A 131 -3.74 -11.16 2.03
C TYR A 131 -2.53 -12.07 2.24
N LEU A 132 -2.31 -12.57 3.47
CA LEU A 132 -1.12 -13.33 3.84
C LEU A 132 -1.30 -14.84 3.61
N ILE A 133 -2.40 -15.42 4.07
CA ILE A 133 -2.67 -16.87 3.97
C ILE A 133 -3.61 -17.22 2.81
N GLY A 134 -4.28 -16.23 2.22
CA GLY A 134 -5.30 -16.41 1.19
C GLY A 134 -6.72 -16.40 1.75
N SER A 135 -7.67 -15.88 0.98
CA SER A 135 -9.09 -15.76 1.40
C SER A 135 -9.77 -17.11 1.59
N ASP A 136 -9.46 -18.11 0.77
CA ASP A 136 -10.07 -19.45 0.89
C ASP A 136 -9.70 -20.15 2.20
N LYS A 137 -8.42 -20.08 2.59
CA LYS A 137 -7.96 -20.65 3.86
C LYS A 137 -8.56 -19.92 5.05
N LEU A 138 -8.65 -18.59 4.98
CA LEU A 138 -9.27 -17.80 6.02
C LEU A 138 -10.76 -18.15 6.19
N ILE A 139 -11.52 -18.24 5.09
CA ILE A 139 -12.94 -18.60 5.15
C ILE A 139 -13.12 -19.99 5.74
N ARG A 140 -12.29 -20.97 5.35
CA ARG A 140 -12.29 -22.31 5.95
C ARG A 140 -12.02 -22.28 7.45
N TYR A 141 -11.01 -21.52 7.89
CA TYR A 141 -10.72 -21.38 9.32
C TYR A 141 -11.85 -20.72 10.12
N ILE A 142 -12.65 -19.87 9.47
CA ILE A 142 -13.84 -19.28 10.08
C ILE A 142 -14.99 -20.31 10.16
N THR A 143 -15.18 -21.14 9.13
CA THR A 143 -16.26 -22.15 9.09
C THR A 143 -15.97 -23.39 9.94
N ASP A 144 -14.72 -23.84 9.98
CA ASP A 144 -14.29 -25.05 10.70
C ASP A 144 -14.21 -24.83 12.22
N GLY A 145 -14.18 -23.55 12.64
CA GLY A 145 -14.21 -23.12 14.03
C GLY A 145 -12.84 -22.60 14.51
N PRO A 146 -12.81 -21.47 15.24
CA PRO A 146 -11.55 -20.82 15.64
C PRO A 146 -10.71 -21.64 16.62
N PHE A 147 -11.32 -22.59 17.34
CA PHE A 147 -10.66 -23.44 18.33
C PHE A 147 -9.88 -24.61 17.72
N GLU A 148 -10.23 -25.06 16.51
CA GLU A 148 -9.49 -26.11 15.77
C GLU A 148 -8.19 -25.56 15.15
N HIS A 149 -8.11 -24.23 14.97
CA HIS A 149 -6.99 -23.55 14.33
C HIS A 149 -6.30 -22.54 15.27
N LEU A 150 -5.91 -23.02 16.46
CA LEU A 150 -5.20 -22.21 17.46
C LEU A 150 -3.93 -21.54 16.90
N GLY A 151 -3.25 -22.20 15.96
CA GLY A 151 -2.06 -21.67 15.28
C GLY A 151 -2.30 -20.38 14.49
N THR A 152 -3.52 -20.15 13.97
CA THR A 152 -3.90 -18.91 13.27
C THR A 152 -4.64 -17.93 14.17
N LEU A 153 -5.32 -18.42 15.21
CA LEU A 153 -6.02 -17.58 16.18
C LEU A 153 -5.04 -16.68 16.96
N VAL A 154 -3.89 -17.21 17.39
CA VAL A 154 -2.90 -16.44 18.14
C VAL A 154 -2.35 -15.25 17.32
N PRO A 155 -1.84 -15.43 16.08
CA PRO A 155 -1.48 -14.31 15.22
C PRO A 155 -2.62 -13.33 14.98
N LEU A 156 -3.86 -13.81 14.76
CA LEU A 156 -5.02 -12.94 14.55
C LEU A 156 -5.29 -12.04 15.76
N LEU A 157 -5.24 -12.57 16.97
CA LEU A 157 -5.40 -11.81 18.20
C LEU A 157 -4.27 -10.79 18.40
N ILE A 158 -3.03 -11.18 18.12
CA ILE A 158 -1.87 -10.27 18.16
C ILE A 158 -2.06 -9.13 17.17
N PHE A 159 -2.37 -9.42 15.90
CA PHE A 159 -2.61 -8.39 14.88
C PHE A 159 -3.80 -7.50 15.25
N THR A 160 -4.88 -8.07 15.77
CA THR A 160 -6.04 -7.31 16.27
C THR A 160 -5.62 -6.35 17.38
N GLY A 161 -4.84 -6.83 18.35
CA GLY A 161 -4.31 -6.02 19.45
C GLY A 161 -3.40 -4.89 18.96
N VAL A 162 -2.52 -5.17 17.99
CA VAL A 162 -1.65 -4.17 17.36
C VAL A 162 -2.47 -3.12 16.61
N PHE A 163 -3.42 -3.52 15.76
CA PHE A 163 -4.28 -2.56 15.05
C PHE A 163 -5.13 -1.74 16.01
N TYR A 164 -5.66 -2.37 17.06
CA TYR A 164 -6.40 -1.67 18.11
C TYR A 164 -5.52 -0.63 18.80
N PHE A 165 -4.31 -1.00 19.23
CA PHE A 165 -3.35 -0.06 19.83
C PHE A 165 -3.01 1.10 18.89
N VAL A 166 -2.76 0.78 17.62
CA VAL A 166 -2.43 1.76 16.59
C VAL A 166 -3.56 2.75 16.36
N PHE A 167 -4.81 2.31 16.22
CA PHE A 167 -5.91 3.23 15.91
C PHE A 167 -6.55 3.88 17.15
N ALA A 168 -6.53 3.20 18.30
CA ALA A 168 -7.11 3.73 19.53
C ALA A 168 -6.16 4.73 20.22
N TRP A 169 -4.87 4.41 20.31
CA TRP A 169 -3.91 5.16 21.13
C TRP A 169 -2.82 5.86 20.31
N PHE A 170 -2.13 5.13 19.41
CA PHE A 170 -0.94 5.67 18.73
C PHE A 170 -1.30 6.66 17.59
N ARG A 171 -2.41 6.42 16.88
CA ARG A 171 -3.05 7.31 15.91
C ARG A 171 -2.09 7.92 14.87
N GLU A 172 -2.06 9.24 14.73
CA GLU A 172 -1.24 9.99 13.77
C GLU A 172 0.26 9.93 14.10
N GLN A 173 0.65 9.46 15.30
CA GLN A 173 2.06 9.25 15.65
C GLN A 173 2.71 8.19 14.76
N VAL A 174 1.94 7.25 14.20
CA VAL A 174 2.45 6.34 13.15
C VAL A 174 3.03 7.13 11.99
N CYS A 175 2.31 8.13 11.51
CA CYS A 175 2.69 8.90 10.32
C CYS A 175 3.88 9.82 10.58
N ILE A 176 3.99 10.38 11.79
CA ILE A 176 5.05 11.33 12.16
C ILE A 176 6.34 10.61 12.58
N ILE A 177 6.22 9.55 13.39
CA ILE A 177 7.35 8.88 14.05
C ILE A 177 7.74 7.60 13.31
N ALA A 178 6.79 6.69 13.09
CA ALA A 178 7.08 5.33 12.63
C ALA A 178 7.17 5.20 11.11
N CYS A 179 6.56 6.11 10.34
CA CYS A 179 6.47 6.00 8.89
C CYS A 179 7.77 6.47 8.21
N PRO A 180 8.59 5.58 7.64
CA PRO A 180 9.79 6.00 6.92
C PRO A 180 9.45 6.74 5.62
N TYR A 181 8.30 6.42 5.01
CA TYR A 181 7.85 7.05 3.79
C TYR A 181 7.56 8.55 3.98
N GLY A 182 6.83 8.93 5.04
CA GLY A 182 6.55 10.34 5.33
C GLY A 182 7.82 11.19 5.51
N ARG A 183 8.87 10.61 6.12
CA ARG A 183 10.19 11.26 6.22
C ARG A 183 10.89 11.36 4.87
N LEU A 184 10.94 10.27 4.11
CA LEU A 184 11.56 10.24 2.79
C LEU A 184 10.88 11.22 1.81
N GLN A 185 9.55 11.37 1.88
CA GLN A 185 8.82 12.37 1.11
C GLN A 185 9.29 13.80 1.44
N GLY A 186 9.63 14.10 2.70
CA GLY A 186 10.17 15.41 3.07
C GLY A 186 11.44 15.81 2.30
N VAL A 187 12.28 14.83 1.92
CA VAL A 187 13.50 15.04 1.14
C VAL A 187 13.23 15.12 -0.37
N LEU A 188 12.18 14.43 -0.84
CA LEU A 188 11.80 14.42 -2.26
C LEU A 188 11.02 15.65 -2.71
N LEU A 189 10.39 16.36 -1.77
CA LEU A 189 9.66 17.60 -2.03
C LEU A 189 10.60 18.70 -2.53
N ASP A 190 10.14 19.45 -3.52
CA ASP A 190 10.82 20.63 -4.04
C ASP A 190 9.83 21.81 -4.05
N THR A 191 10.34 23.03 -4.21
CA THR A 191 9.58 24.29 -4.37
C THR A 191 8.52 24.25 -5.48
N LYS A 192 8.65 23.28 -6.39
CA LYS A 192 7.77 23.06 -7.55
C LYS A 192 6.74 21.95 -7.34
N SER A 193 6.87 21.18 -6.27
CA SER A 193 5.92 20.11 -5.91
C SER A 193 4.61 20.72 -5.44
N ILE A 194 3.48 20.14 -5.87
CA ILE A 194 2.16 20.60 -5.42
C ILE A 194 1.92 20.09 -4.00
N VAL A 195 1.69 21.00 -3.06
CA VAL A 195 1.38 20.69 -1.66
C VAL A 195 0.16 21.49 -1.20
N VAL A 196 -0.38 21.14 -0.05
CA VAL A 196 -1.36 22.00 0.62
C VAL A 196 -0.56 23.14 1.25
N ALA A 197 -0.70 24.34 0.71
CA ALA A 197 0.06 25.51 1.12
C ALA A 197 -0.85 26.70 1.43
N TYR A 198 -0.41 27.52 2.39
CA TYR A 198 -0.99 28.81 2.70
C TYR A 198 -0.40 29.88 1.77
N ASP A 199 -1.26 30.63 1.10
CA ASP A 199 -0.85 31.76 0.26
C ASP A 199 -0.41 32.93 1.15
N HIS A 200 0.87 32.92 1.53
CA HIS A 200 1.45 33.91 2.43
C HIS A 200 1.44 35.33 1.82
N LYS A 201 1.55 35.46 0.49
CA LYS A 201 1.50 36.75 -0.19
C LYS A 201 0.13 37.42 -0.06
N ARG A 202 -0.92 36.62 -0.22
CA ARG A 202 -2.30 37.09 -0.05
C ARG A 202 -2.71 37.21 1.42
N GLY A 203 -2.27 36.27 2.25
CA GLY A 203 -2.72 36.14 3.62
C GLY A 203 -2.09 37.12 4.61
N GLU A 204 -0.81 37.44 4.45
CA GLU A 204 -0.12 38.35 5.38
C GLU A 204 -0.23 39.82 4.94
N GLY A 205 -0.22 40.13 3.63
CA GLY A 205 -0.24 41.51 3.14
C GLY A 205 1.04 42.30 3.52
N GLU A 206 1.00 43.64 3.41
CA GLU A 206 2.16 44.50 3.73
C GLU A 206 2.29 44.77 5.24
N ASN A 207 1.16 45.01 5.91
CA ASN A 207 1.10 45.34 7.34
C ASN A 207 0.80 44.12 8.22
N GLY A 208 0.90 42.91 7.67
CA GLY A 208 0.67 41.64 8.38
C GLY A 208 -0.80 41.30 8.60
N ARG A 209 -1.02 40.11 9.17
CA ARG A 209 -2.35 39.58 9.53
C ARG A 209 -3.00 40.34 10.69
N LYS A 210 -4.32 40.51 10.63
CA LYS A 210 -5.11 41.16 11.68
C LYS A 210 -6.47 40.50 11.88
N LYS A 211 -6.96 40.48 13.12
CA LYS A 211 -8.31 39.98 13.44
C LYS A 211 -9.38 40.76 12.68
N PHE A 212 -10.42 40.04 12.23
CA PHE A 212 -11.50 40.64 11.45
C PHE A 212 -12.31 41.68 12.24
N ARG A 213 -12.60 42.81 11.60
CA ARG A 213 -13.48 43.88 12.11
C ARG A 213 -14.41 44.32 10.97
N LYS A 214 -15.72 44.41 11.25
CA LYS A 214 -16.76 44.62 10.22
C LYS A 214 -16.77 46.01 9.56
N ASN A 215 -16.20 47.02 10.22
CA ASN A 215 -16.20 48.41 9.74
C ASN A 215 -14.79 48.89 9.37
N GLU A 216 -13.96 47.98 8.87
CA GLU A 216 -12.56 48.25 8.55
C GLU A 216 -12.30 47.88 7.09
N ASP A 217 -11.81 48.82 6.30
CA ASP A 217 -11.29 48.54 4.96
C ASP A 217 -9.88 47.96 5.10
N ARG A 218 -9.79 46.64 5.00
CA ARG A 218 -8.54 45.89 5.18
C ARG A 218 -7.56 46.12 4.04
N GLU A 219 -8.07 46.28 2.82
CA GLU A 219 -7.24 46.52 1.64
C GLU A 219 -6.59 47.90 1.75
N ALA A 220 -7.36 48.93 2.12
CA ALA A 220 -6.83 50.28 2.34
C ALA A 220 -5.79 50.36 3.48
N LEU A 221 -5.91 49.48 4.49
CA LEU A 221 -4.95 49.41 5.60
C LEU A 221 -3.77 48.47 5.32
N GLY A 222 -3.70 47.83 4.15
CA GLY A 222 -2.62 46.94 3.77
C GLY A 222 -2.55 45.63 4.57
N HIS A 223 -3.66 45.22 5.20
CA HIS A 223 -3.76 43.95 5.91
C HIS A 223 -4.14 42.82 4.95
N GLY A 224 -3.49 41.66 5.07
CA GLY A 224 -3.82 40.51 4.25
C GLY A 224 -5.18 39.86 4.60
N ASP A 225 -5.56 38.92 3.74
CA ASP A 225 -6.84 38.20 3.79
C ASP A 225 -6.95 37.25 4.99
N CYS A 226 -5.84 36.88 5.63
CA CYS A 226 -5.85 36.05 6.82
C CYS A 226 -6.34 36.84 8.04
N ILE A 227 -7.46 36.39 8.61
CA ILE A 227 -8.08 37.04 9.78
C ILE A 227 -7.58 36.55 11.14
N ASP A 228 -6.51 35.75 11.17
CA ASP A 228 -5.90 35.19 12.40
C ASP A 228 -6.91 34.46 13.32
N CYS A 229 -7.84 33.71 12.73
CA CYS A 229 -8.88 32.99 13.48
C CYS A 229 -8.42 31.65 14.09
N LEU A 230 -7.25 31.14 13.68
CA LEU A 230 -6.66 29.86 14.09
C LEU A 230 -7.49 28.60 13.78
N GLN A 231 -8.57 28.70 13.00
CA GLN A 231 -9.42 27.54 12.69
C GLN A 231 -8.66 26.46 11.91
N CYS A 232 -7.78 26.86 10.98
CA CYS A 232 -6.89 25.94 10.26
C CYS A 232 -5.98 25.12 11.19
N VAL A 233 -5.57 25.68 12.33
CA VAL A 233 -4.76 24.99 13.36
C VAL A 233 -5.63 24.08 14.22
N HIS A 234 -6.85 24.52 14.56
CA HIS A 234 -7.76 23.75 15.39
C HIS A 234 -8.33 22.51 14.72
N VAL A 235 -8.55 22.57 13.41
CA VAL A 235 -9.02 21.43 12.59
C VAL A 235 -7.88 20.48 12.21
N CYS A 236 -6.62 20.93 12.29
CA CYS A 236 -5.48 20.11 11.93
C CYS A 236 -5.32 18.92 12.89
N PRO A 237 -5.31 17.66 12.39
CA PRO A 237 -5.16 16.48 13.25
C PRO A 237 -3.78 16.40 13.91
N THR A 238 -2.75 16.95 13.27
CA THR A 238 -1.37 16.98 13.79
C THR A 238 -1.05 18.26 14.55
N GLY A 239 -1.99 19.23 14.59
CA GLY A 239 -1.86 20.47 15.36
C GLY A 239 -0.81 21.45 14.82
N ILE A 240 -0.44 21.33 13.55
CA ILE A 240 0.50 22.26 12.91
C ILE A 240 -0.15 23.59 12.55
N ASP A 241 0.67 24.63 12.45
CA ASP A 241 0.27 25.92 11.91
C ASP A 241 0.75 26.07 10.48
N ILE A 242 -0.16 25.82 9.54
CA ILE A 242 0.10 25.84 8.09
C ILE A 242 0.64 27.19 7.59
N ARG A 243 0.48 28.27 8.38
CA ARG A 243 1.00 29.61 8.04
C ARG A 243 2.52 29.69 8.20
N ASN A 244 3.13 28.78 8.96
CA ASN A 244 4.59 28.68 9.10
C ASN A 244 5.26 27.92 7.94
N GLY A 245 4.51 27.62 6.87
CA GLY A 245 5.00 26.93 5.68
C GLY A 245 4.83 25.41 5.75
N THR A 246 5.55 24.71 4.88
CA THR A 246 5.44 23.25 4.74
C THR A 246 6.18 22.54 5.88
N GLN A 247 5.41 21.88 6.76
CA GLN A 247 5.95 21.15 7.91
C GLN A 247 5.92 19.63 7.69
N LEU A 248 6.85 18.90 8.30
CA LEU A 248 7.00 17.45 8.14
C LEU A 248 5.84 16.66 8.75
N GLU A 249 5.08 17.26 9.66
CA GLU A 249 3.94 16.64 10.33
C GLU A 249 2.64 16.79 9.51
N CYS A 250 2.66 17.55 8.41
CA CYS A 250 1.50 17.70 7.54
C CYS A 250 1.19 16.37 6.81
N VAL A 251 -0.04 15.89 6.96
CA VAL A 251 -0.54 14.68 6.28
C VAL A 251 -1.38 14.97 5.03
N ASN A 252 -1.48 16.23 4.59
CA ASN A 252 -2.25 16.66 3.41
C ASN A 252 -3.72 16.18 3.38
N CYS A 253 -4.38 16.13 4.54
CA CYS A 253 -5.80 15.74 4.67
C CYS A 253 -6.81 16.83 4.25
N THR A 254 -6.34 18.02 3.87
CA THR A 254 -7.13 19.19 3.41
C THR A 254 -8.19 19.75 4.34
N ALA A 255 -8.35 19.23 5.56
CA ALA A 255 -9.34 19.76 6.52
C ALA A 255 -9.13 21.26 6.81
N CYS A 256 -7.89 21.76 6.72
CA CYS A 256 -7.58 23.18 6.84
C CYS A 256 -8.05 24.03 5.66
N ILE A 257 -8.17 23.46 4.45
CA ILE A 257 -8.73 24.14 3.27
C ILE A 257 -10.22 24.36 3.51
N ASP A 258 -10.94 23.29 3.82
CA ASP A 258 -12.41 23.31 3.97
C ASP A 258 -12.84 24.33 5.04
N GLU A 259 -12.19 24.30 6.21
CA GLU A 259 -12.53 25.22 7.31
C GLU A 259 -12.12 26.66 7.01
N CYS A 260 -10.98 26.88 6.34
CA CYS A 260 -10.57 28.23 5.95
C CYS A 260 -11.53 28.82 4.91
N ASP A 261 -11.92 28.05 3.90
CA ASP A 261 -12.84 28.51 2.87
C ASP A 261 -14.23 28.81 3.44
N HIS A 262 -14.70 28.01 4.40
CA HIS A 262 -15.93 28.29 5.13
C HIS A 262 -15.87 29.64 5.88
N ILE A 263 -14.75 29.93 6.55
CA ILE A 263 -14.54 31.23 7.20
C ILE A 263 -14.47 32.37 6.17
N MET A 264 -13.72 32.21 5.08
CA MET A 264 -13.59 33.24 4.03
C MET A 264 -14.95 33.58 3.41
N GLU A 265 -15.77 32.56 3.14
CA GLU A 265 -17.13 32.72 2.63
C GLU A 265 -18.04 33.46 3.63
N SER A 266 -17.93 33.14 4.93
CA SER A 266 -18.74 33.80 5.98
C SER A 266 -18.47 35.31 6.11
N ILE A 267 -17.31 35.78 5.64
CA ILE A 267 -16.90 37.19 5.66
C ILE A 267 -16.85 37.81 4.26
N ASN A 268 -17.37 37.13 3.24
CA ASN A 268 -17.37 37.56 1.83
C ASN A 268 -15.97 37.85 1.24
N LEU A 269 -14.95 37.11 1.65
CA LEU A 269 -13.63 37.13 1.02
C LEU A 269 -13.45 35.96 0.04
N PRO A 270 -12.54 36.06 -0.95
CA PRO A 270 -12.34 34.99 -1.92
C PRO A 270 -11.87 33.70 -1.26
N LYS A 271 -12.29 32.54 -1.78
CA LYS A 271 -11.81 31.22 -1.34
C LYS A 271 -10.35 30.99 -1.75
N GLY A 272 -9.74 29.91 -1.26
CA GLY A 272 -8.41 29.45 -1.68
C GLY A 272 -7.25 30.21 -1.05
N LEU A 273 -7.41 30.68 0.20
CA LEU A 273 -6.30 31.20 1.01
C LEU A 273 -5.32 30.09 1.39
N ILE A 274 -5.85 28.89 1.67
CA ILE A 274 -5.09 27.64 1.72
C ILE A 274 -5.55 26.82 0.52
N ARG A 275 -4.63 26.37 -0.33
CA ARG A 275 -4.96 25.62 -1.55
C ARG A 275 -3.86 24.66 -1.94
N TYR A 276 -4.15 23.80 -2.93
CA TYR A 276 -3.13 23.04 -3.61
C TYR A 276 -2.29 23.98 -4.48
N ALA A 277 -1.07 24.26 -4.05
CA ALA A 277 -0.13 25.12 -4.76
C ALA A 277 1.31 24.64 -4.50
N SER A 278 2.20 24.99 -5.42
CA SER A 278 3.63 24.92 -5.16
C SER A 278 4.13 26.25 -4.60
N GLU A 279 5.26 26.24 -3.91
CA GLU A 279 5.89 27.48 -3.41
C GLU A 279 6.14 28.46 -4.56
N GLU A 280 6.62 27.95 -5.71
CA GLU A 280 6.85 28.76 -6.91
C GLU A 280 5.55 29.34 -7.49
N ASN A 281 4.41 28.66 -7.34
CA ASN A 281 3.11 29.18 -7.75
C ASN A 281 2.68 30.35 -6.85
N ILE A 282 2.91 30.26 -5.53
CA ILE A 282 2.57 31.33 -4.59
C ILE A 282 3.51 32.52 -4.80
N GLU A 283 4.81 32.29 -4.89
CA GLU A 283 5.79 33.36 -5.02
C GLU A 283 5.76 34.04 -6.39
N LYS A 284 5.76 33.28 -7.48
CA LYS A 284 5.96 33.83 -8.84
C LYS A 284 4.69 33.84 -9.67
N LYS A 285 3.56 33.37 -9.14
CA LYS A 285 2.30 33.14 -9.90
C LYS A 285 2.52 32.26 -11.15
N ALA A 286 3.56 31.42 -11.14
CA ALA A 286 3.90 30.57 -12.26
C ALA A 286 2.98 29.34 -12.31
N PRO A 287 2.47 28.94 -13.48
CA PRO A 287 1.67 27.73 -13.60
C PRO A 287 2.53 26.48 -13.38
N PHE A 288 1.88 25.36 -13.03
CA PHE A 288 2.56 24.08 -12.87
C PHE A 288 3.25 23.66 -14.18
N ARG A 289 4.53 23.29 -14.10
CA ARG A 289 5.34 22.82 -15.23
C ARG A 289 6.09 21.54 -14.85
N LEU A 290 6.18 20.61 -15.80
CA LEU A 290 6.99 19.41 -15.66
C LEU A 290 8.47 19.76 -15.46
N THR A 291 8.98 19.52 -14.27
CA THR A 291 10.39 19.77 -13.93
C THR A 291 11.32 18.77 -14.61
N ALA A 292 12.59 19.12 -14.78
CA ALA A 292 13.60 18.20 -15.33
C ALA A 292 13.69 16.90 -14.51
N ARG A 293 13.57 17.00 -13.17
CA ARG A 293 13.54 15.85 -12.26
C ARG A 293 12.34 14.94 -12.55
N MET A 294 11.14 15.49 -12.72
CA MET A 294 9.95 14.71 -13.07
C MET A 294 10.10 14.03 -14.43
N LYS A 295 10.62 14.75 -15.44
CA LYS A 295 10.89 14.16 -16.76
C LYS A 295 11.88 12.99 -16.68
N GLY A 296 12.93 13.12 -15.86
CA GLY A 296 13.88 12.05 -15.59
C GLY A 296 13.21 10.81 -15.00
N TYR A 297 12.37 10.98 -13.97
CA TYR A 297 11.62 9.87 -13.38
C TYR A 297 10.60 9.25 -14.36
N ILE A 298 9.91 10.06 -15.16
CA ILE A 298 9.00 9.57 -16.21
C ILE A 298 9.77 8.72 -17.24
N ALA A 299 10.95 9.17 -17.67
CA ALA A 299 11.78 8.42 -18.62
C ALA A 299 12.23 7.08 -18.03
N VAL A 300 12.77 7.07 -16.81
CA VAL A 300 13.17 5.83 -16.13
C VAL A 300 11.99 4.89 -15.94
N LEU A 301 10.86 5.41 -15.46
CA LEU A 301 9.64 4.62 -15.27
C LEU A 301 9.16 4.00 -16.59
N SER A 302 9.18 4.76 -17.67
CA SER A 302 8.77 4.28 -19.01
C SER A 302 9.69 3.17 -19.51
N ILE A 303 11.02 3.31 -19.33
CA ILE A 303 12.01 2.28 -19.67
C ILE A 303 11.75 1.01 -18.87
N MET A 304 11.54 1.13 -17.55
CA MET A 304 11.30 -0.02 -16.68
C MET A 304 10.00 -0.74 -17.00
N ILE A 305 8.93 0.01 -17.28
CA ILE A 305 7.64 -0.56 -17.72
C ILE A 305 7.82 -1.28 -19.06
N GLY A 306 8.51 -0.68 -20.03
CA GLY A 306 8.82 -1.31 -21.30
C GLY A 306 9.61 -2.60 -21.14
N LEU A 307 10.60 -2.60 -20.24
CA LEU A 307 11.40 -3.78 -19.90
C LEU A 307 10.56 -4.88 -19.22
N LEU A 308 9.68 -4.53 -18.28
CA LEU A 308 8.77 -5.48 -17.65
C LEU A 308 7.81 -6.10 -18.67
N ILE A 309 7.21 -5.28 -19.54
CA ILE A 309 6.33 -5.75 -20.62
C ILE A 309 7.10 -6.70 -21.54
N GLY A 310 8.31 -6.32 -21.97
CA GLY A 310 9.18 -7.17 -22.78
C GLY A 310 9.47 -8.51 -22.10
N MET A 311 9.86 -8.50 -20.83
CA MET A 311 10.12 -9.75 -20.09
C MET A 311 8.86 -10.61 -19.91
N LEU A 312 7.68 -10.00 -19.74
CA LEU A 312 6.41 -10.73 -19.67
C LEU A 312 6.09 -11.42 -21.00
N PHE A 313 6.38 -10.79 -22.15
CA PHE A 313 6.22 -11.42 -23.46
C PHE A 313 7.24 -12.53 -23.74
N LEU A 314 8.45 -12.41 -23.20
CA LEU A 314 9.49 -13.44 -23.31
C LEU A 314 9.36 -14.54 -22.24
N ARG A 315 8.37 -14.46 -21.35
CA ARG A 315 8.19 -15.43 -20.27
C ARG A 315 7.74 -16.77 -20.85
N ASN A 316 8.55 -17.80 -20.64
CA ASN A 316 8.18 -19.17 -20.98
C ASN A 316 7.11 -19.71 -20.03
N ASP A 317 6.11 -20.38 -20.60
CA ASP A 317 5.00 -21.01 -19.87
C ASP A 317 5.44 -22.23 -19.05
N VAL A 318 6.49 -22.94 -19.52
CA VAL A 318 7.07 -24.11 -18.86
C VAL A 318 8.57 -23.94 -18.73
N GLU A 319 9.10 -24.23 -17.55
CA GLU A 319 10.54 -24.25 -17.30
C GLU A 319 10.98 -25.65 -16.88
N ALA A 320 11.97 -26.19 -17.58
CA ALA A 320 12.57 -27.49 -17.30
C ALA A 320 14.02 -27.31 -16.84
N ASN A 321 14.31 -27.67 -15.60
CA ASN A 321 15.66 -27.64 -15.04
C ASN A 321 16.20 -29.06 -14.90
N VAL A 322 17.26 -29.40 -15.63
CA VAL A 322 17.93 -30.71 -15.57
C VAL A 322 19.12 -30.62 -14.63
N LEU A 323 19.13 -31.46 -13.61
CA LEU A 323 20.14 -31.52 -12.56
C LEU A 323 20.77 -32.92 -12.55
N ARG A 324 22.10 -32.99 -12.54
CA ARG A 324 22.79 -34.25 -12.30
C ARG A 324 22.58 -34.69 -10.86
N LEU A 325 22.44 -36.00 -10.62
CA LEU A 325 22.33 -36.50 -9.25
C LEU A 325 23.66 -36.28 -8.50
N PRO A 326 23.65 -35.60 -7.32
CA PRO A 326 24.86 -35.39 -6.55
C PRO A 326 25.45 -36.73 -6.08
N GLY A 327 26.76 -36.92 -6.26
CA GLY A 327 27.47 -38.11 -5.78
C GLY A 327 27.45 -39.34 -6.71
N GLN A 328 26.74 -39.30 -7.83
CA GLN A 328 26.78 -40.37 -8.84
C GLN A 328 27.67 -39.97 -10.03
N LEU A 329 28.77 -40.71 -10.20
CA LEU A 329 29.54 -40.75 -11.44
C LEU A 329 28.78 -41.56 -12.51
N TYR A 330 29.29 -41.55 -13.74
CA TYR A 330 28.71 -42.37 -14.80
C TYR A 330 28.91 -43.86 -14.50
N GLU A 331 27.92 -44.68 -14.78
CA GLU A 331 28.00 -46.14 -14.63
C GLU A 331 28.24 -46.79 -15.99
N HIS A 332 29.28 -47.61 -16.10
CA HIS A 332 29.48 -48.46 -17.27
C HIS A 332 28.57 -49.69 -17.15
N LYS A 333 27.75 -49.91 -18.18
CA LYS A 333 26.96 -51.13 -18.35
C LYS A 333 27.57 -52.04 -19.42
N GLU A 334 27.10 -53.28 -19.47
CA GLU A 334 27.43 -54.23 -20.53
C GLU A 334 27.18 -53.60 -21.92
N ASN A 335 28.02 -53.93 -22.90
CA ASN A 335 28.04 -53.35 -24.26
C ASN A 335 28.57 -51.91 -24.41
N ASN A 336 29.45 -51.45 -23.51
CA ASN A 336 30.09 -50.12 -23.59
C ASN A 336 29.11 -48.93 -23.51
N ILE A 337 27.94 -49.17 -22.91
CA ILE A 337 26.89 -48.17 -22.70
C ILE A 337 27.17 -47.40 -21.40
N ILE A 338 27.16 -46.07 -21.48
CA ILE A 338 27.41 -45.19 -20.33
C ILE A 338 26.08 -44.68 -19.78
N SER A 339 25.70 -45.17 -18.60
CA SER A 339 24.47 -44.81 -17.92
C SER A 339 24.68 -43.63 -16.97
N ASN A 340 23.88 -42.57 -17.10
CA ASN A 340 23.88 -41.44 -16.18
C ASN A 340 22.47 -41.14 -15.68
N VAL A 341 22.34 -40.81 -14.39
CA VAL A 341 21.06 -40.45 -13.79
C VAL A 341 20.94 -38.93 -13.67
N PHE A 342 19.85 -38.40 -14.24
CA PHE A 342 19.50 -36.99 -14.15
C PHE A 342 18.15 -36.84 -13.45
N THR A 343 18.06 -35.84 -12.59
CA THR A 343 16.79 -35.38 -12.02
C THR A 343 16.36 -34.15 -12.78
N TYR A 344 15.13 -34.12 -13.26
CA TYR A 344 14.56 -32.91 -13.84
C TYR A 344 13.51 -32.33 -12.91
N LYS A 345 13.38 -31.01 -12.94
CA LYS A 345 12.32 -30.27 -12.29
C LYS A 345 11.56 -29.52 -13.37
N LEU A 346 10.30 -29.87 -13.55
CA LEU A 346 9.38 -29.12 -14.41
C LEU A 346 8.52 -28.21 -13.55
N VAL A 347 8.36 -26.99 -14.03
CA VAL A 347 7.50 -25.99 -13.41
C VAL A 347 6.52 -25.51 -14.47
N ASN A 348 5.25 -25.83 -14.27
CA ASN A 348 4.16 -25.24 -15.06
C ASN A 348 3.78 -23.89 -14.43
N LYS A 349 4.08 -22.81 -15.15
CA LYS A 349 3.83 -21.43 -14.71
C LYS A 349 2.44 -20.92 -15.13
N THR A 350 1.70 -21.72 -15.89
CA THR A 350 0.36 -21.37 -16.37
C THR A 350 -0.73 -21.72 -15.34
N SER A 351 -1.96 -21.28 -15.61
CA SER A 351 -3.12 -21.62 -14.79
C SER A 351 -3.88 -22.86 -15.27
N ASN A 352 -3.44 -23.47 -16.37
CA ASN A 352 -4.02 -24.67 -16.95
C ASN A 352 -3.06 -25.85 -16.81
N ASP A 353 -3.61 -27.05 -16.77
CA ASP A 353 -2.80 -28.26 -16.80
C ASP A 353 -2.19 -28.38 -18.21
N ILE A 354 -0.94 -28.86 -18.26
CA ILE A 354 -0.27 -29.16 -19.53
C ILE A 354 -0.21 -30.67 -19.64
N GLU A 355 -1.04 -31.19 -20.54
CA GLU A 355 -1.10 -32.60 -20.90
C GLU A 355 0.00 -32.91 -21.93
N ASP A 356 0.43 -34.18 -21.97
CA ASP A 356 1.35 -34.73 -22.98
C ASP A 356 2.74 -34.06 -23.09
N VAL A 357 3.39 -33.82 -21.96
CA VAL A 357 4.78 -33.34 -21.95
C VAL A 357 5.75 -34.49 -22.28
N SER A 358 6.43 -34.40 -23.42
CA SER A 358 7.51 -35.34 -23.80
C SER A 358 8.89 -34.68 -23.75
N LEU A 359 9.91 -35.48 -23.43
CA LEU A 359 11.30 -35.05 -23.35
C LEU A 359 12.14 -35.79 -24.40
N LYS A 360 12.91 -35.04 -25.20
CA LYS A 360 13.74 -35.59 -26.28
C LYS A 360 15.18 -35.10 -26.18
N LEU A 361 16.13 -35.97 -26.50
CA LEU A 361 17.55 -35.62 -26.66
C LEU A 361 17.73 -34.83 -27.96
N MET A 362 18.37 -33.66 -27.88
CA MET A 362 18.62 -32.81 -29.06
C MET A 362 19.96 -33.08 -29.74
N SER A 363 21.01 -33.45 -28.99
CA SER A 363 22.39 -33.41 -29.49
C SER A 363 23.06 -34.77 -29.66
N HIS A 364 22.77 -35.75 -28.81
CA HIS A 364 23.49 -37.04 -28.80
C HIS A 364 22.52 -38.19 -29.09
N LYS A 365 22.99 -39.21 -29.81
CA LYS A 365 22.28 -40.48 -29.95
C LYS A 365 22.36 -41.23 -28.62
N GLY A 366 21.23 -41.39 -27.94
CA GLY A 366 21.09 -42.07 -26.66
C GLY A 366 19.63 -42.34 -26.36
N GLU A 367 19.37 -43.20 -25.37
CA GLU A 367 18.01 -43.58 -24.98
C GLU A 367 17.69 -42.93 -23.62
N LEU A 368 16.66 -42.08 -23.57
CA LEU A 368 16.12 -41.57 -22.32
C LEU A 368 15.12 -42.59 -21.78
N ARG A 369 15.40 -43.18 -20.62
CA ARG A 369 14.41 -43.99 -19.90
C ARG A 369 13.94 -43.26 -18.66
N LEU A 370 12.65 -42.97 -18.61
CA LEU A 370 12.00 -42.39 -17.45
C LEU A 370 12.00 -43.43 -16.32
N VAL A 371 12.37 -43.03 -15.10
CA VAL A 371 12.32 -43.92 -13.93
C VAL A 371 10.90 -43.89 -13.31
N SER A 372 9.86 -43.73 -14.14
CA SER A 372 8.44 -43.83 -13.74
C SER A 372 7.64 -44.63 -14.77
N THR A 373 6.43 -45.03 -14.39
CA THR A 373 5.60 -46.05 -15.05
C THR A 373 5.01 -45.68 -16.41
N SER A 374 5.20 -44.46 -16.92
CA SER A 374 4.66 -43.97 -18.20
C SER A 374 5.61 -42.97 -18.86
N ASP A 375 5.67 -42.97 -20.20
CA ASP A 375 6.49 -42.05 -21.00
C ASP A 375 5.87 -40.65 -21.13
N GLU A 376 4.57 -40.54 -20.86
CA GLU A 376 3.80 -39.30 -20.82
C GLU A 376 3.31 -39.02 -19.39
N PHE A 377 3.38 -37.76 -18.97
CA PHE A 377 2.89 -37.31 -17.67
C PHE A 377 2.32 -35.90 -17.78
N THR A 378 1.24 -35.66 -17.03
CA THR A 378 0.56 -34.36 -16.96
C THR A 378 1.22 -33.47 -15.92
N VAL A 379 1.59 -32.23 -16.30
CA VAL A 379 2.11 -31.25 -15.36
C VAL A 379 0.97 -30.37 -14.86
N LEU A 380 0.53 -30.64 -13.63
CA LEU A 380 -0.54 -29.89 -12.96
C LEU A 380 -0.24 -28.38 -12.95
N ALA A 381 -1.29 -27.58 -13.14
CA ALA A 381 -1.27 -26.14 -13.08
C ALA A 381 -0.65 -25.68 -11.77
N LYS A 382 0.27 -24.71 -11.85
CA LYS A 382 0.89 -24.11 -10.66
C LYS A 382 1.53 -25.16 -9.75
N ALA A 383 2.13 -26.20 -10.32
CA ALA A 383 2.85 -27.24 -9.59
C ALA A 383 4.31 -27.33 -10.05
N LEU A 384 5.16 -27.67 -9.07
CA LEU A 384 6.53 -28.09 -9.33
C LEU A 384 6.56 -29.61 -9.24
N GLN A 385 6.77 -30.27 -10.38
CA GLN A 385 6.94 -31.72 -10.43
C GLN A 385 8.43 -32.06 -10.52
N LYS A 386 8.83 -33.07 -9.75
CA LYS A 386 10.19 -33.63 -9.77
C LYS A 386 10.10 -35.06 -10.23
N ALA A 387 10.89 -35.44 -11.22
CA ALA A 387 11.04 -36.83 -11.60
C ALA A 387 12.48 -37.11 -12.06
N ARG A 388 12.80 -38.39 -12.27
CA ARG A 388 14.17 -38.87 -12.54
C ARG A 388 14.19 -39.61 -13.88
N TYR A 389 15.23 -39.38 -14.65
CA TYR A 389 15.55 -40.15 -15.86
C TYR A 389 16.89 -40.85 -15.69
N LEU A 390 16.99 -41.98 -16.37
CA LEU A 390 18.23 -42.68 -16.61
C LEU A 390 18.54 -42.51 -18.10
N LEU A 391 19.60 -41.78 -18.40
CA LEU A 391 20.16 -41.62 -19.74
C LEU A 391 21.08 -42.81 -20.02
N ARG A 392 20.85 -43.52 -21.12
CA ARG A 392 21.70 -44.62 -21.61
C ARG A 392 22.37 -44.27 -22.93
#